data_AF-A0A933CII4-F1
#
_entry.id   AF-A0A933CII4-F1
#
_cell.length_a   1.000
_cell.length_b   1.000
_cell.length_c   1.000
_cell.angle_alpha   90.00
_cell.angle_beta   90.00
_cell.angle_gamma   90.00
#
_symmetry.space_group_name_H-M   'P 1'
#
loop_
_entity.id
_entity.type
_entity.pdbx_description
1 polymer ?
#
loop_
_entity_poly.entity_id
_entity_poly.type
_entity_poly.pdbx_seq_one_letter_code
_entity_poly.pdbx_strand_id
1 'polypeptide(L)' 'MPLGGGAGKLFRVANLPVNAQLAAYGNVARPEFGPDWQLRFQVQFLLPK' A
#
# COMPACT_ATOMS: atom_id res chain seq x y z
N MET A 1 14.31 2.60 10.26
CA MET A 1 13.52 3.59 9.50
C MET A 1 13.18 3.02 8.13
N PRO A 2 11.89 2.78 7.83
CA PRO A 2 11.43 2.35 6.51
C PRO A 2 11.44 3.54 5.53
N LEU A 3 12.23 3.44 4.47
CA LEU A 3 12.24 4.39 3.37
C LEU A 3 11.67 3.69 2.14
N GLY A 4 10.66 4.30 1.53
CA GLY A 4 9.93 3.64 0.46
C GLY A 4 8.92 4.53 -0.21
N GLY A 5 8.43 4.04 -1.34
CA GLY A 5 7.44 4.71 -2.16
C GLY A 5 6.24 3.81 -2.38
N GLY A 6 5.07 4.43 -2.53
CA GLY A 6 3.86 3.75 -2.91
C GLY A 6 3.11 4.50 -3.98
N ALA A 7 2.41 3.74 -4.82
CA ALA A 7 1.49 4.24 -5.81
C ALA A 7 0.07 3.81 -5.42
N GLY A 8 -0.84 4.77 -5.36
CA GLY A 8 -2.26 4.55 -5.16
C GLY A 8 -3.05 5.02 -6.36
N LYS A 9 -4.09 4.27 -6.73
CA LYS A 9 -5.05 4.67 -7.76
C LYS A 9 -6.46 4.47 -7.24
N LEU A 10 -7.23 5.56 -7.24
CA LEU A 10 -8.68 5.52 -7.09
C LEU A 10 -9.30 5.32 -8.47
N PHE A 11 -10.13 4.30 -8.62
CA PHE A 11 -10.87 4.03 -9.85
C PHE A 11 -12.30 3.61 -9.52
N ARG A 12 -13.21 3.73 -10.48
CA ARG A 12 -14.60 3.29 -10.32
C ARG A 12 -14.82 2.03 -11.13
N VAL A 13 -15.44 1.03 -10.51
CA VAL A 13 -15.96 -0.15 -11.20
C VAL A 13 -17.48 -0.02 -11.18
N ALA A 14 -18.07 0.25 -12.35
CA ALA A 14 -19.48 0.67 -12.48
C ALA A 14 -19.79 1.88 -11.56
N ASN A 15 -20.51 1.67 -10.46
CA ASN A 15 -20.85 2.70 -9.46
C ASN A 15 -20.07 2.55 -8.14
N LEU A 16 -19.17 1.59 -8.02
CA LEU A 16 -18.39 1.35 -6.81
C LEU A 16 -17.02 2.03 -6.92
N PRO A 17 -16.75 3.09 -6.16
CA PRO A 17 -15.40 3.61 -6.03
C PRO A 17 -14.52 2.61 -5.29
N VAL A 18 -13.39 2.27 -5.91
CA VAL A 18 -12.38 1.35 -5.39
C VAL A 18 -11.05 2.08 -5.31
N ASN A 19 -10.44 2.08 -4.13
CA ASN A 19 -9.11 2.62 -3.90
C ASN A 19 -8.12 1.45 -3.77
N ALA A 20 -7.21 1.31 -4.73
CA ALA A 20 -6.13 0.33 -4.65
C ALA A 20 -4.81 1.03 -4.42
N GLN A 21 -4.02 0.53 -3.48
CA GLN A 21 -2.72 1.08 -3.12
C GLN A 21 -1.70 -0.05 -3.03
N LEU A 22 -0.54 0.19 -3.64
CA LEU A 22 0.61 -0.68 -3.58
C LEU A 22 1.82 0.14 -3.15
N ALA A 23 2.48 -0.28 -2.08
CA ALA A 23 3.65 0.41 -1.56
C ALA A 23 4.75 -0.59 -1.19
N ALA A 24 5.98 -0.24 -1.51
CA ALA A 24 7.17 -1.01 -1.15
C ALA A 24 8.09 -0.14 -0.30
N TYR A 25 8.52 -0.69 0.82
CA TYR A 25 9.37 -0.01 1.80
C TYR A 25 10.63 -0.84 2.03
N GLY A 26 11.80 -0.21 1.92
CA GLY A 26 13.09 -0.79 2.30
C GLY A 26 13.51 -0.25 3.67
N ASN A 27 14.00 -1.13 4.55
CA ASN A 27 14.46 -0.75 5.88
C ASN A 27 15.94 -0.37 5.84
N VAL A 28 16.25 0.94 5.80
CA VAL A 28 17.64 1.44 5.75
C VAL A 28 18.35 1.33 7.10
N ALA A 29 17.59 1.39 8.20
CA ALA A 29 18.03 0.99 9.52
C ALA A 29 17.10 -0.12 10.00
N ARG A 30 17.62 -1.35 10.02
CA ARG A 30 16.93 -2.58 10.38
C ARG A 30 17.54 -3.19 11.65
N PRO A 31 16.75 -3.80 12.56
CA PRO A 31 17.28 -4.63 13.63
C PRO A 31 18.04 -5.85 13.05
N GLU A 32 19.00 -6.43 13.76
CA GLU A 32 19.82 -7.58 13.31
C GLU A 32 19.01 -8.77 12.74
N PHE A 33 17.75 -8.93 13.15
CA PHE A 33 16.87 -10.02 12.75
C PHE A 33 15.57 -9.58 12.04
N GLY A 34 15.55 -8.36 11.47
CA GLY A 34 14.36 -7.80 10.81
C GLY A 34 14.29 -8.02 9.29
N PRO A 35 13.09 -8.05 8.68
CA PRO A 35 12.94 -8.08 7.23
C PRO A 35 13.52 -6.81 6.57
N ASP A 36 14.32 -7.00 5.53
CA ASP A 36 14.96 -5.91 4.76
C ASP A 36 13.98 -5.01 4.03
N TRP A 37 12.81 -5.55 3.69
CA TRP A 37 11.78 -4.87 2.91
C TRP A 37 10.38 -5.29 3.38
N GLN A 38 9.41 -4.44 3.07
CA GLN A 38 8.00 -4.66 3.29
C GLN A 38 7.22 -4.26 2.04
N LEU A 39 6.31 -5.13 1.61
CA LEU A 39 5.30 -4.81 0.62
C LEU A 39 3.95 -4.63 1.30
N ARG A 40 3.25 -3.56 0.95
CA ARG A 40 1.90 -3.25 1.40
C ARG A 40 0.98 -3.21 0.18
N PHE A 41 -0.03 -4.05 0.21
CA PHE A 41 -1.14 -4.03 -0.73
C PHE A 41 -2.43 -3.74 0.03
N GLN A 42 -3.19 -2.76 -0.43
CA GLN A 42 -4.45 -2.36 0.19
C GLN A 42 -5.50 -2.12 -0.89
N VAL A 43 -6.67 -2.70 -0.69
CA VAL A 43 -7.86 -2.45 -1.52
C VAL A 43 -8.99 -2.01 -0.60
N GLN A 44 -9.60 -0.87 -0.91
CA GLN A 44 -10.73 -0.32 -0.19
C GLN A 44 -11.93 -0.18 -1.13
N PHE A 45 -13.04 -0.77 -0.71
CA PHE A 45 -14.33 -0.63 -1.37
C PHE A 45 -15.10 0.48 -0.67
N LEU A 46 -15.39 1.55 -1.40
CA LEU A 46 -16.19 2.68 -0.91
C LEU A 46 -17.65 2.41 -1.26
N LEU A 47 -18.34 1.65 -0.40
CA LEU A 47 -19.73 1.28 -0.60
C LEU A 47 -20.62 2.53 -0.59
N PRO A 48 -21.44 2.75 -1.64
CA PRO A 48 -22.47 3.78 -1.62
C PRO A 48 -23.53 3.45 -0.56
N LYS A 49 -24.13 4.49 0.03
CA LYS A 49 -25.28 4.36 0.96
C LYS A 49 -26.52 3.84 0.27
#